data_AF-A0A377HSB0-F1
#
_entry.id   AF-A0A377HSB0-F1
#
_cell.length_a   1.000
_cell.length_b   1.000
_cell.length_c   1.000
_cell.angle_alpha   90.00
_cell.angle_beta   90.00
_cell.angle_gamma   90.00
#
_symmetry.space_group_name_H-M   'P 1'
#
loop_
_entity.id
_entity.type
_entity.pdbx_description
1 polymer ?
#
loop_
_entity_poly.entity_id
_entity_poly.type
_entity_poly.pdbx_seq_one_letter_code
_entity_poly.pdbx_strand_id
1 'polypeptide(L)'
;MKTLLGERVKDVRLTHRLTDTPAVVSTDNDQMTTQMAKLFAAAGQPVPEVKYTFELNLEHHLVKKVADLADEAEFANWVELLLEQAMLAERGSLENPTAFIKRINSLLA
;
A
#
# COMPACT_ATOMS: atom_id res chain seq x y z
N MET A 1 -7.74 -9.86 -0.26
CA MET A 1 -7.18 -8.50 -0.15
C MET A 1 -8.23 -7.42 0.10
N LYS A 2 -9.25 -7.24 -0.76
CA LYS A 2 -10.32 -6.22 -0.52
C LYS A 2 -10.97 -6.36 0.86
N THR A 3 -11.37 -7.57 1.25
CA THR A 3 -11.95 -7.84 2.57
C THR A 3 -10.99 -7.55 3.73
N LEU A 4 -9.71 -7.86 3.55
CA LEU A 4 -8.67 -7.64 4.57
C LEU A 4 -8.40 -6.15 4.79
N LEU A 5 -8.31 -5.38 3.71
CA LEU A 5 -7.95 -3.97 3.76
C LEU A 5 -9.14 -3.07 4.07
N GLY A 6 -10.36 -3.49 3.72
CA GLY A 6 -11.59 -2.75 3.97
C GLY A 6 -11.50 -1.29 3.50
N GLU A 7 -11.91 -0.37 4.36
CA GLU A 7 -11.99 1.08 4.08
C GLU A 7 -10.63 1.80 4.07
N ARG A 8 -9.52 1.09 4.35
CA ARG A 8 -8.17 1.68 4.32
C ARG A 8 -7.71 2.02 2.90
N VAL A 9 -8.27 1.33 1.91
CA VAL A 9 -8.04 1.59 0.50
C VAL A 9 -9.38 1.82 -0.19
N LYS A 10 -9.39 2.69 -1.19
CA LYS A 10 -10.57 2.93 -2.02
C LYS A 10 -10.95 1.68 -2.81
N ASP A 11 -9.96 1.05 -3.42
CA ASP A 11 -10.12 -0.10 -4.29
C ASP A 11 -8.81 -0.89 -4.37
N VAL A 12 -8.90 -2.14 -4.81
CA VAL A 12 -7.74 -2.98 -5.13
C VAL A 12 -7.85 -3.39 -6.59
N ARG A 13 -6.80 -3.09 -7.37
CA ARG A 13 -6.75 -3.32 -8.81
C ARG A 13 -5.48 -4.07 -9.21
N LEU A 14 -5.51 -4.67 -10.38
CA LEU A 14 -4.35 -5.29 -11.01
C LEU A 14 -3.80 -4.33 -12.06
N THR A 15 -2.48 -4.35 -12.24
CA THR A 15 -1.81 -3.47 -13.20
C THR A 15 -0.67 -4.18 -13.90
N HIS A 16 -0.44 -3.83 -15.18
CA HIS A 16 0.64 -4.35 -16.02
C HIS A 16 1.74 -3.32 -16.28
N ARG A 17 1.62 -2.12 -15.69
CA ARG A 17 2.56 -1.01 -15.92
C ARG A 17 3.85 -1.10 -15.08
N LEU A 18 3.89 -2.06 -14.15
CA LEU A 18 4.98 -2.21 -13.19
C LEU A 18 5.91 -3.35 -13.63
N THR A 19 7.21 -3.15 -13.48
CA THR A 19 8.25 -4.15 -13.77
C THR A 19 8.75 -4.76 -12.47
N ASP A 20 9.68 -4.09 -11.78
CA ASP A 20 10.37 -4.62 -10.59
C ASP A 20 9.65 -4.29 -9.27
N THR A 21 8.54 -3.57 -9.35
CA THR A 21 7.76 -3.16 -8.18
C THR A 21 6.55 -4.08 -8.02
N PRO A 22 6.32 -4.70 -6.84
CA PRO A 22 5.20 -5.61 -6.63
C PRO A 22 3.85 -4.90 -6.52
N ALA A 23 3.83 -3.68 -5.98
CA ALA A 23 2.60 -2.93 -5.78
C ALA A 23 2.86 -1.41 -5.75
N VAL A 24 1.84 -0.63 -6.10
CA VAL A 24 1.84 0.83 -6.00
C VAL A 24 0.50 1.31 -5.48
N VAL A 25 0.46 2.52 -4.91
CA VAL A 25 -0.78 3.21 -4.60
C VAL A 25 -0.96 4.41 -5.52
N SER A 26 -2.19 4.70 -5.89
CA SER A 26 -2.53 5.83 -6.75
C SER A 26 -3.77 6.55 -6.23
N THR A 27 -3.98 7.77 -6.70
CA THR A 27 -5.20 8.54 -6.49
C THR A 27 -5.83 8.83 -7.85
N ASP A 28 -7.16 8.90 -7.91
CA ASP A 28 -7.83 9.29 -9.15
C ASP A 28 -7.67 10.80 -9.39
N ASN A 29 -7.73 11.24 -10.65
CA ASN A 29 -7.45 12.62 -11.04
C ASN A 29 -8.29 13.69 -10.32
N ASP A 30 -9.54 13.36 -9.99
CA ASP A 30 -10.49 14.28 -9.33
C ASP A 30 -10.48 14.16 -7.80
N GLN A 31 -9.49 13.49 -7.22
CA GLN A 31 -9.38 13.24 -5.79
C GLN A 31 -8.18 13.94 -5.15
N MET A 32 -8.23 14.06 -3.82
CA MET A 32 -7.12 14.58 -3.03
C MET A 32 -5.87 13.73 -3.29
N THR A 33 -4.81 14.35 -3.79
CA THR A 33 -3.52 13.68 -3.99
C THR A 33 -2.64 13.80 -2.75
N THR A 34 -1.61 12.96 -2.65
CA THR A 34 -0.58 13.04 -1.59
C THR A 34 0.07 14.42 -1.53
N GLN A 35 0.34 15.02 -2.70
CA GLN A 35 0.97 16.33 -2.79
C GLN A 35 0.02 17.43 -2.30
N MET A 36 -1.25 17.37 -2.69
CA MET A 36 -2.25 18.30 -2.18
C MET A 36 -2.40 18.18 -0.65
N ALA A 37 -2.47 16.96 -0.11
CA ALA A 37 -2.51 16.74 1.34
C ALA A 37 -1.31 17.37 2.08
N LYS A 38 -0.10 17.27 1.50
CA LYS A 38 1.11 17.94 2.04
C LYS A 38 0.99 19.47 2.01
N LEU A 39 0.40 20.05 0.97
CA LEU A 39 0.15 21.49 0.90
C LEU A 39 -0.84 21.97 1.96
N PHE A 40 -1.93 21.22 2.20
CA PHE A 40 -2.88 21.52 3.28
C PHE A 40 -2.20 21.53 4.64
N ALA A 41 -1.38 20.51 4.92
CA ALA A 41 -0.61 20.40 6.15
C ALA A 41 0.34 21.60 6.34
N ALA A 42 1.07 21.96 5.29
CA ALA A 42 2.01 23.09 5.30
C ALA A 42 1.30 24.44 5.50
N ALA A 43 0.06 24.57 5.02
CA ALA A 43 -0.79 25.74 5.23
C ALA A 43 -1.48 25.77 6.62
N GLY A 44 -1.23 24.77 7.48
CA GLY A 44 -1.89 24.66 8.80
C GLY A 44 -3.38 24.36 8.71
N GLN A 45 -3.86 23.89 7.55
CA GLN A 45 -5.26 23.53 7.34
C GLN A 45 -5.50 22.06 7.74
N PRO A 46 -6.72 21.70 8.15
CA PRO A 46 -7.07 20.29 8.33
C PRO A 46 -6.85 19.54 7.02
N VAL A 47 -6.08 18.45 7.09
CA VAL A 47 -5.72 17.64 5.92
C VAL A 47 -6.85 16.64 5.65
N PRO A 48 -7.52 16.70 4.49
CA PRO A 48 -8.51 15.70 4.13
C PRO A 48 -7.88 14.32 3.97
N GLU A 49 -8.65 13.27 4.27
CA GLU A 49 -8.17 11.89 4.10
C GLU A 49 -7.92 11.58 2.62
N VAL A 50 -6.75 11.02 2.32
CA VAL A 50 -6.42 10.53 0.97
C VAL A 50 -6.81 9.07 0.86
N LYS A 51 -7.78 8.78 -0.01
CA LYS A 51 -8.21 7.40 -0.29
C LYS A 51 -7.45 6.86 -1.50
N TYR A 52 -6.50 5.97 -1.26
CA TYR A 52 -5.66 5.38 -2.29
C TYR A 52 -6.30 4.16 -2.96
N THR A 53 -6.08 3.99 -4.26
CA THR A 53 -6.28 2.72 -4.97
C THR A 53 -4.99 1.90 -4.87
N PHE A 54 -5.09 0.67 -4.37
CA PHE A 54 -3.94 -0.24 -4.26
C PHE A 54 -3.83 -1.12 -5.51
N GLU A 55 -2.76 -0.95 -6.27
CA GLU A 55 -2.53 -1.63 -7.55
C GLU A 55 -1.42 -2.68 -7.41
N LEU A 56 -1.70 -3.90 -7.85
CA LEU A 56 -0.79 -5.04 -7.74
C LEU A 56 -0.26 -5.47 -9.10
N ASN A 57 1.04 -5.79 -9.15
CA ASN A 57 1.70 -6.35 -10.31
C ASN A 57 1.60 -7.88 -10.31
N LEU A 58 0.72 -8.45 -11.14
CA LEU A 58 0.56 -9.90 -11.24
C LEU A 58 1.81 -10.63 -11.75
N GLU A 59 2.72 -9.95 -12.44
CA GLU A 59 3.90 -10.58 -13.00
C GLU A 59 5.02 -10.72 -11.97
N HIS A 60 4.99 -9.90 -10.91
CA HIS A 60 6.01 -9.87 -9.87
C HIS A 60 6.01 -11.14 -9.01
N HIS A 61 7.19 -11.70 -8.76
CA HIS A 61 7.33 -12.97 -8.03
C HIS A 61 6.74 -12.93 -6.62
N LEU A 62 6.87 -11.81 -5.90
CA LEU A 62 6.25 -11.66 -4.58
C LEU A 62 4.72 -11.72 -4.64
N VAL A 63 4.09 -11.08 -5.62
CA VAL A 63 2.62 -11.08 -5.73
C VAL A 63 2.10 -12.48 -6.04
N LYS A 64 2.81 -13.23 -6.91
CA LYS A 64 2.52 -14.63 -7.19
C LYS A 64 2.67 -15.49 -5.92
N LYS A 65 3.79 -15.37 -5.20
CA LYS A 65 4.00 -16.06 -3.93
C LYS A 65 2.84 -15.80 -2.95
N VAL A 66 2.42 -14.55 -2.81
CA VAL A 66 1.33 -14.16 -1.90
C VAL A 66 -0.01 -14.74 -2.33
N ALA A 67 -0.27 -14.83 -3.64
CA ALA A 67 -1.50 -15.43 -4.16
C ALA A 67 -1.60 -16.93 -3.84
N ASP A 68 -0.47 -17.64 -3.69
CA ASP A 68 -0.41 -19.07 -3.41
C ASP A 68 -0.42 -19.40 -1.91
N LEU A 69 -0.42 -18.40 -1.01
CA LEU A 69 -0.44 -18.62 0.44
C LEU A 69 -1.82 -19.09 0.91
N ALA A 70 -1.85 -20.27 1.55
CA ALA A 70 -3.05 -20.82 2.17
C ALA A 70 -3.26 -20.35 3.62
N ASP A 71 -2.18 -20.00 4.32
CA ASP A 71 -2.27 -19.49 5.69
C ASP A 71 -2.77 -18.04 5.68
N GLU A 72 -3.94 -17.79 6.28
CA GLU A 72 -4.57 -16.47 6.28
C GLU A 72 -3.74 -15.40 7.01
N ALA A 73 -3.01 -15.80 8.07
CA ALA A 73 -2.19 -14.87 8.85
C ALA A 73 -0.93 -14.49 8.08
N GLU A 74 -0.28 -15.44 7.42
CA GLU A 74 0.86 -15.18 6.55
C GLU A 74 0.44 -14.33 5.34
N PHE A 75 -0.68 -14.69 4.70
CA PHE A 75 -1.28 -13.91 3.62
C PHE A 75 -1.54 -12.46 4.05
N ALA A 76 -2.16 -12.27 5.22
CA ALA A 76 -2.42 -10.94 5.74
C ALA A 76 -1.12 -10.17 5.99
N ASN A 77 -0.09 -10.82 6.55
CA ASN A 77 1.20 -10.19 6.78
C ASN A 77 1.87 -9.71 5.50
N TRP A 78 1.80 -10.50 4.43
CA TRP A 78 2.34 -10.09 3.14
C TRP A 78 1.57 -8.94 2.50
N VAL A 79 0.23 -8.99 2.55
CA VAL A 79 -0.60 -7.90 1.99
C VAL A 79 -0.34 -6.59 2.70
N GLU A 80 -0.20 -6.60 4.03
CA GLU A 80 0.20 -5.42 4.80
C GLU A 80 1.58 -4.92 4.37
N LEU A 81 2.57 -5.82 4.22
CA LEU A 81 3.91 -5.42 3.80
C LEU A 81 3.88 -4.71 2.43
N LEU A 82 3.17 -5.29 1.46
CA LEU A 82 3.07 -4.72 0.11
C LEU A 82 2.38 -3.35 0.12
N LEU A 83 1.33 -3.18 0.93
CA LEU A 83 0.66 -1.90 1.09
C LEU A 83 1.57 -0.87 1.77
N GLU A 84 2.26 -1.24 2.84
CA GLU A 84 3.20 -0.37 3.55
C GLU A 84 4.35 0.07 2.62
N GLN A 85 4.90 -0.82 1.80
CA GLN A 85 5.91 -0.47 0.80
C GLN A 85 5.40 0.55 -0.21
N ALA A 86 4.20 0.33 -0.76
CA ALA A 86 3.58 1.25 -1.71
C ALA A 86 3.30 2.61 -1.08
N MET A 87 2.77 2.63 0.16
CA MET A 87 2.49 3.84 0.91
C MET A 87 3.77 4.62 1.25
N LEU A 88 4.84 3.93 1.62
CA LEU A 88 6.15 4.54 1.87
C LEU A 88 6.69 5.20 0.59
N ALA A 89 6.60 4.53 -0.56
CA ALA A 89 7.03 5.06 -1.84
C ALA A 89 6.26 6.33 -2.25
N GLU A 90 4.94 6.34 -2.03
CA GLU A 90 4.07 7.47 -2.39
C GLU A 90 4.19 8.65 -1.42
N ARG A 91 4.11 8.39 -0.10
CA ARG A 91 4.09 9.44 0.93
C ARG A 91 5.49 9.91 1.31
N GLY A 92 6.50 9.04 1.19
CA GLY A 92 7.84 9.23 1.73
C GLY A 92 7.94 8.97 3.24
N SER A 93 6.86 8.53 3.88
CA SER A 93 6.80 8.21 5.30
C SER A 93 5.71 7.19 5.60
N LEU A 94 5.81 6.54 6.77
CA LEU A 94 4.82 5.62 7.30
C LEU A 94 4.28 6.11 8.64
N GLU A 95 3.03 5.75 8.92
CA GLU A 95 2.39 6.05 10.22
C GLU A 95 3.03 5.26 11.36
N ASN A 96 3.44 4.02 11.11
CA ASN A 96 4.12 3.17 12.08
C ASN A 96 5.34 2.46 11.48
N PRO A 97 6.49 3.15 11.36
CA PRO A 97 7.72 2.56 10.82
C PRO A 97 8.20 1.34 11.62
N THR A 98 7.99 1.31 12.94
CA THR A 98 8.38 0.19 13.80
C THR A 98 7.59 -1.08 13.48
N ALA A 99 6.28 -0.97 13.23
CA ALA A 99 5.46 -2.11 12.83
C ALA A 99 5.90 -2.69 11.48
N PHE A 100 6.17 -1.82 10.51
CA PHE A 100 6.72 -2.21 9.20
C PHE A 100 8.05 -2.97 9.32
N ILE A 101 9.00 -2.45 10.12
CA ILE A 101 10.29 -3.12 10.36
C ILE A 101 10.10 -4.49 11.02
N LYS A 102 9.24 -4.58 12.04
CA LYS A 102 8.92 -5.87 12.70
C LYS A 102 8.34 -6.88 11.71
N ARG A 103 7.47 -6.42 10.81
CA ARG A 103 6.85 -7.26 9.77
C ARG A 103 7.88 -7.77 8.78
N ILE A 104 8.79 -6.91 8.31
CA ILE A 104 9.93 -7.32 7.46
C ILE A 104 10.76 -8.40 8.18
N ASN A 105 11.16 -8.13 9.43
CA ASN A 105 12.01 -9.06 10.18
C ASN A 105 11.32 -10.41 10.38
N SER A 106 10.01 -10.42 10.62
CA SER A 106 9.24 -11.66 10.76
C SER A 106 9.11 -12.46 9.46
N LEU A 107 9.19 -11.81 8.29
CA LEU A 107 9.06 -12.46 6.99
C LEU A 107 10.41 -12.92 6.41
N LEU A 108 11.52 -12.38 6.93
CA LEU A 108 12.88 -12.73 6.53
C LEU A 108 13.54 -13.80 7.43
N ALA A 109 13.01 -13.99 8.65
CA ALA A 109 13.48 -15.01 9.59
C ALA A 109 13.02 -16.42 9.17
#